data_AF-A0A8J1LX25-F1
#
_entry.id   AF-A0A8J1LX25-F1
#
_cell.length_a   1.000
_cell.length_b   1.000
_cell.length_c   1.000
_cell.angle_alpha   90.00
_cell.angle_beta   90.00
_cell.angle_gamma   90.00
#
_symmetry.space_group_name_H-M   'P 1'
#
loop_
_entity.id
_entity.type
_entity.pdbx_description
1 polymer ?
#
loop_
_entity_poly.entity_id
_entity_poly.type
_entity_poly.pdbx_seq_one_letter_code
_entity_poly.pdbx_strand_id
1 'polypeptide(L)'
;MRETNVSTKISIRDPDTGKEMSPYEAYKRGIIDRSQYIQLQELECDWEEISTMGSSGEISVLLDKKSGKQYSIEDALRTKKVTKEELQMYRDGKLPISEFALLVAGEKPPSLSIGLIIGPKPPTYTQSRSLFTQSAPKVFHDDTFPIAGIYDKSTDSKCTIRSALTRKILDAETGQKMLEAQAATGGIIHIMSKERYSVHKAIERGLIDSSNTQSLLHAQKAFTGVEDPVSKKRLSLGEAVQKNLMPKEKALPYLIVQHLTGGLIDTKQTGRIPVFEAVEQGLVRRILLTLSPRRK
;
A
#
# COMPACT_ATOMS: atom_id res chain seq x y z
N MET A 1 27.52 19.23 2.53
CA MET A 1 26.63 18.07 2.37
C MET A 1 25.48 18.53 1.50
N ARG A 2 25.34 17.97 0.31
CA ARG A 2 24.23 18.29 -0.60
C ARG A 2 23.26 17.12 -0.46
N GLU A 3 22.12 17.38 0.17
CA GLU A 3 21.05 16.39 0.33
C GLU A 3 19.98 16.70 -0.72
N THR A 4 19.82 15.81 -1.69
CA THR A 4 18.73 15.92 -2.67
C THR A 4 17.78 14.75 -2.45
N ASN A 5 16.64 15.05 -1.83
CA ASN A 5 15.56 14.08 -1.67
C ASN A 5 14.74 14.05 -2.96
N VAL A 6 14.78 12.94 -3.70
CA VAL A 6 14.05 12.80 -4.96
C VAL A 6 13.14 11.57 -4.85
N SER A 7 11.91 11.80 -4.39
CA SER A 7 10.87 10.77 -4.27
C SER A 7 10.10 10.64 -5.59
N THR A 8 9.86 9.42 -6.06
CA THR A 8 8.93 9.19 -7.20
C THR A 8 7.53 9.01 -6.66
N LYS A 9 6.71 10.07 -6.69
CA LYS A 9 5.29 10.00 -6.33
C LYS A 9 4.45 9.68 -7.58
N ILE A 10 3.60 8.66 -7.49
CA ILE A 10 2.73 8.27 -8.62
C ILE A 10 1.38 8.99 -8.46
N SER A 11 0.97 9.73 -9.50
CA SER A 11 -0.39 10.26 -9.62
C SER A 11 -1.12 9.61 -10.80
N ILE A 12 -2.43 9.47 -10.66
CA ILE A 12 -3.32 8.93 -11.70
C ILE A 12 -4.20 10.07 -12.19
N ARG A 13 -4.31 10.20 -13.51
CA ARG A 13 -5.18 11.18 -14.13
C ARG A 13 -6.56 10.56 -14.34
N ASP A 14 -7.57 11.18 -13.75
CA ASP A 14 -8.96 10.83 -13.96
C ASP A 14 -9.33 11.06 -15.45
N PRO A 15 -9.81 10.03 -16.17
CA PRO A 15 -10.05 10.14 -17.61
C PRO A 15 -11.22 11.07 -17.96
N ASP A 16 -12.18 11.26 -17.05
CA ASP A 16 -13.37 12.07 -17.29
C ASP A 16 -13.14 13.53 -16.91
N THR A 17 -12.44 13.76 -15.80
CA THR A 17 -12.23 15.12 -15.26
C THR A 17 -10.85 15.69 -15.57
N GLY A 18 -9.90 14.86 -16.01
CA GLY A 18 -8.50 15.23 -16.25
C GLY A 18 -7.71 15.59 -15.00
N LYS A 19 -8.32 15.49 -13.80
CA LYS A 19 -7.74 15.85 -12.52
C LYS A 19 -6.78 14.76 -12.04
N GLU A 20 -5.65 15.15 -11.47
CA GLU A 20 -4.76 14.23 -10.79
C GLU A 20 -5.34 13.78 -9.45
N MET A 21 -5.15 12.50 -9.14
CA MET A 21 -5.53 11.89 -7.88
C MET A 21 -4.52 10.84 -7.45
N SER A 22 -4.57 10.48 -6.17
CA SER A 22 -3.73 9.41 -5.62
C SER A 22 -4.15 8.03 -6.16
N PRO A 23 -3.25 7.04 -6.17
CA PRO A 23 -3.60 5.65 -6.52
C PRO A 23 -4.75 5.10 -5.67
N TYR A 24 -4.85 5.49 -4.39
CA TYR A 24 -5.92 5.04 -3.52
C TYR A 24 -7.29 5.64 -3.89
N GLU A 25 -7.33 6.92 -4.27
CA GLU A 25 -8.56 7.56 -4.73
C GLU A 25 -9.05 6.94 -6.04
N ALA A 26 -8.13 6.65 -6.97
CA ALA A 26 -8.44 5.97 -8.21
C ALA A 26 -9.00 4.56 -7.96
N TYR A 27 -8.38 3.79 -7.04
CA TYR A 27 -8.90 2.49 -6.61
C TYR A 27 -10.31 2.59 -6.02
N LYS A 28 -10.56 3.58 -5.16
CA LYS A 28 -11.87 3.81 -4.54
C LYS A 28 -12.95 4.13 -5.58
N ARG A 29 -12.59 4.89 -6.62
CA ARG A 29 -13.47 5.23 -7.75
C ARG A 29 -13.62 4.08 -8.76
N GLY A 30 -12.89 2.99 -8.61
CA GLY A 30 -12.88 1.87 -9.55
C GLY A 30 -12.15 2.16 -10.86
N ILE A 31 -11.34 3.23 -10.92
CA ILE A 31 -10.53 3.61 -12.09
C ILE A 31 -9.39 2.61 -12.30
N ILE A 32 -8.82 2.11 -11.19
CA ILE A 32 -7.83 1.04 -11.20
C ILE A 32 -8.28 -0.14 -10.36
N ASP A 33 -7.85 -1.32 -10.76
CA ASP A 33 -8.11 -2.53 -10.00
C ASP A 33 -7.20 -2.66 -8.76
N ARG A 34 -7.53 -3.62 -7.91
CA ARG A 34 -6.79 -3.86 -6.66
C ARG A 34 -5.35 -4.31 -6.91
N SER A 35 -5.10 -5.11 -7.94
CA SER A 35 -3.75 -5.57 -8.29
C SER A 35 -2.91 -4.39 -8.75
N GLN A 36 -3.46 -3.54 -9.60
CA GLN A 36 -2.86 -2.30 -10.06
C GLN A 36 -2.56 -1.38 -8.88
N TYR A 37 -3.51 -1.16 -7.95
CA TYR A 37 -3.26 -0.35 -6.76
C TYR A 37 -2.08 -0.86 -5.94
N ILE A 38 -2.02 -2.17 -5.68
CA ILE A 38 -0.93 -2.79 -4.93
C ILE A 38 0.41 -2.63 -5.67
N GLN A 39 0.43 -2.83 -6.98
CA GLN A 39 1.63 -2.64 -7.80
C GLN A 39 2.11 -1.18 -7.79
N LEU A 40 1.21 -0.22 -7.95
CA LEU A 40 1.56 1.20 -7.89
C LEU A 40 2.11 1.57 -6.50
N GLN A 41 1.50 1.03 -5.43
CA GLN A 41 2.05 1.15 -4.07
C GLN A 41 3.44 0.50 -3.91
N GLU A 42 3.81 -0.49 -4.72
CA GLU A 42 5.17 -1.08 -4.69
C GLU A 42 6.18 -0.23 -5.47
N LEU A 43 5.73 0.53 -6.47
CA LEU A 43 6.57 1.33 -7.37
C LEU A 43 6.91 2.74 -6.86
N GLU A 44 6.09 3.36 -6.01
CA GLU A 44 6.54 4.61 -5.39
C GLU A 44 7.69 4.27 -4.43
N CYS A 45 8.88 4.77 -4.75
CA CYS A 45 10.11 4.53 -4.01
C CYS A 45 10.73 5.85 -3.58
N ASP A 46 11.28 5.86 -2.37
CA ASP A 46 12.00 6.99 -1.79
C ASP A 46 13.50 6.67 -1.81
N TRP A 47 14.15 6.92 -2.95
CA TRP A 47 15.62 6.87 -3.05
C TRP A 47 16.21 8.23 -2.66
N GLU A 48 17.36 8.22 -2.00
CA GLU A 48 18.04 9.43 -1.53
C GLU A 48 19.51 9.40 -1.94
N GLU A 49 19.99 10.43 -2.63
CA GLU A 49 21.43 10.60 -2.87
C GLU A 49 22.05 11.36 -1.70
N ILE A 50 23.06 10.75 -1.08
CA ILE A 50 23.86 11.36 -0.02
C ILE A 50 25.27 11.58 -0.58
N SER A 51 25.65 12.85 -0.74
CA SER A 51 27.01 13.23 -1.13
C SER A 51 27.77 13.75 0.07
N THR A 52 28.81 13.01 0.46
CA THR A 52 29.66 13.31 1.62
C THR A 52 31.10 13.51 1.16
N MET A 53 31.80 14.53 1.68
CA MET A 53 33.23 14.70 1.39
C MET A 53 34.05 13.73 2.26
N GLY A 54 34.68 12.75 1.62
CA GLY A 54 35.67 11.86 2.24
C GLY A 54 37.10 12.36 2.04
N SER A 55 38.05 11.64 2.63
CA SER A 55 39.50 11.95 2.52
C SER A 55 40.07 11.81 1.10
N SER A 56 39.34 11.15 0.18
CA SER A 56 39.75 10.93 -1.22
C SER A 56 38.89 11.66 -2.27
N GLY A 57 37.90 12.46 -1.85
CA GLY A 57 36.97 13.15 -2.76
C GLY A 57 35.51 13.11 -2.28
N GLU A 58 34.59 13.58 -3.12
CA GLU A 58 33.15 13.45 -2.89
C GLU A 58 32.72 11.99 -3.08
N ILE A 59 32.12 11.40 -2.05
CA ILE A 59 31.56 10.05 -2.05
C ILE A 59 30.05 10.21 -2.22
N SER A 60 29.50 9.70 -3.33
CA SER A 60 28.07 9.74 -3.60
C SER A 60 27.45 8.36 -3.47
N VAL A 61 26.57 8.21 -2.48
CA VAL A 61 25.85 6.96 -2.19
C VAL A 61 24.36 7.14 -2.42
N LEU A 62 23.75 6.17 -3.09
CA LEU A 62 22.30 6.06 -3.18
C LEU A 62 21.80 5.21 -2.02
N LEU A 63 20.96 5.81 -1.18
CA LEU A 63 20.25 5.15 -0.10
C LEU A 63 18.88 4.72 -0.59
N ASP A 64 18.62 3.42 -0.55
CA ASP A 64 17.26 2.90 -0.61
C ASP A 64 16.62 3.07 0.77
N LYS A 65 15.71 4.04 0.94
CA LYS A 65 15.04 4.22 2.24
C LYS A 65 14.13 3.04 2.60
N LYS A 66 13.77 2.19 1.62
CA LYS A 66 12.99 0.98 1.83
C LYS A 66 13.81 -0.12 2.49
N SER A 67 14.94 -0.50 1.91
CA SER A 67 15.78 -1.57 2.50
C SER A 67 16.82 -1.05 3.50
N GLY A 68 17.05 0.25 3.56
CA GLY A 68 18.17 0.86 4.30
C GLY A 68 19.54 0.57 3.67
N LYS A 69 19.56 -0.07 2.49
CA LYS A 69 20.80 -0.40 1.80
C LYS A 69 21.38 0.84 1.13
N GLN A 70 22.70 0.96 1.22
CA GLN A 70 23.46 2.00 0.54
C GLN A 70 24.20 1.38 -0.63
N TYR A 71 24.20 2.08 -1.75
CA TYR A 71 24.87 1.67 -2.95
C TYR A 71 25.79 2.79 -3.43
N SER A 72 27.10 2.54 -3.47
CA SER A 72 28.06 3.51 -3.98
C SER A 72 27.98 3.59 -5.50
N ILE A 73 27.87 4.81 -6.00
CA ILE A 73 27.87 5.10 -7.44
C ILE A 73 29.25 4.77 -8.03
N GLU A 74 30.32 5.07 -7.30
CA GLU A 74 31.71 4.79 -7.71
C GLU A 74 31.97 3.28 -7.81
N ASP A 75 31.42 2.49 -6.88
CA ASP A 75 31.49 1.03 -6.91
C ASP A 75 30.71 0.45 -8.09
N ALA A 76 29.53 1.00 -8.39
CA ALA A 76 28.74 0.59 -9.55
C ALA A 76 29.46 0.87 -10.88
N LEU A 77 30.16 2.01 -10.99
CA LEU A 77 31.03 2.31 -12.14
C LEU A 77 32.20 1.34 -12.25
N ARG A 78 32.90 1.09 -11.14
CA ARG A 78 34.06 0.18 -11.10
C ARG A 78 33.67 -1.25 -11.47
N THR A 79 32.51 -1.69 -11.01
CA THR A 79 31.94 -3.02 -11.30
C THR A 79 31.19 -3.08 -12.62
N LYS A 80 31.16 -1.98 -13.40
CA LYS A 80 30.46 -1.86 -14.69
C LYS A 80 28.95 -2.16 -14.63
N LYS A 81 28.33 -1.96 -13.47
CA LYS A 81 26.86 -1.99 -13.32
C LYS A 81 26.20 -0.76 -13.94
N VAL A 82 26.93 0.34 -13.98
CA VAL A 82 26.52 1.64 -14.54
C VAL A 82 27.64 2.15 -15.44
N THR A 83 27.27 2.81 -16.53
CA THR A 83 28.18 3.46 -17.48
C THR A 83 28.36 4.95 -17.18
N LYS A 84 29.40 5.58 -17.73
CA LYS A 84 29.63 7.02 -17.55
C LYS A 84 28.52 7.84 -18.21
N GLU A 85 27.99 7.34 -19.31
CA GLU A 85 26.89 7.93 -20.06
C GLU A 85 25.60 7.92 -19.24
N GLU A 86 25.27 6.81 -18.57
CA GLU A 86 24.10 6.72 -17.67
C GLU A 86 24.22 7.64 -16.46
N LEU A 87 25.41 7.76 -15.86
CA LEU A 87 25.66 8.73 -14.80
C LEU A 87 25.47 10.16 -15.31
N GLN A 88 25.94 10.48 -16.52
CA GLN A 88 25.75 11.81 -17.09
C GLN A 88 24.27 12.10 -17.36
N MET A 89 23.51 11.13 -17.89
CA MET A 89 22.06 11.29 -18.07
C MET A 89 21.34 11.53 -16.74
N TYR A 90 21.76 10.86 -15.67
CA TYR A 90 21.25 11.11 -14.32
C TYR A 90 21.58 12.53 -13.83
N ARG A 91 22.85 12.97 -13.96
CA ARG A 91 23.29 14.31 -13.57
C ARG A 91 22.60 15.43 -14.38
N ASP A 92 22.31 15.17 -15.65
CA ASP A 92 21.55 16.07 -16.54
C ASP A 92 20.04 16.05 -16.26
N GLY A 93 19.56 15.21 -15.33
CA GLY A 93 18.14 15.03 -15.01
C GLY A 93 17.33 14.29 -16.07
N LYS A 94 17.99 13.69 -17.07
CA LYS A 94 17.35 12.91 -18.15
C LYS A 94 17.03 11.47 -17.74
N LEU A 95 17.71 10.96 -16.72
CA LEU A 95 17.46 9.64 -16.14
C LEU A 95 16.97 9.83 -14.68
N PRO A 96 15.74 9.39 -14.34
CA PRO A 96 15.23 9.52 -12.98
C PRO A 96 16.06 8.74 -11.96
N ILE A 97 16.15 9.23 -10.71
CA ILE A 97 16.90 8.56 -9.63
C ILE A 97 16.43 7.11 -9.40
N SER A 98 15.14 6.82 -9.59
CA SER A 98 14.58 5.48 -9.40
C SER A 98 15.10 4.49 -10.42
N GLU A 99 15.26 4.92 -11.67
CA GLU A 99 15.83 4.10 -12.74
C GLU A 99 17.35 3.99 -12.58
N PHE A 100 18.02 5.10 -12.27
CA PHE A 100 19.46 5.12 -12.01
C PHE A 100 19.84 4.24 -10.80
N ALA A 101 19.05 4.27 -9.73
CA ALA A 101 19.28 3.47 -8.54
C ALA A 101 19.17 1.96 -8.79
N LEU A 102 18.26 1.53 -9.68
CA LEU A 102 18.16 0.12 -10.08
C LEU A 102 19.43 -0.33 -10.81
N LEU A 103 19.94 0.50 -11.74
CA LEU A 103 21.20 0.23 -12.42
C LEU A 103 22.37 0.12 -11.43
N VAL A 104 22.47 1.07 -10.49
CA VAL A 104 23.48 1.06 -9.41
C VAL A 104 23.37 -0.18 -8.53
N ALA A 105 22.16 -0.61 -8.19
CA ALA A 105 21.92 -1.84 -7.44
C ALA A 105 22.32 -3.11 -8.22
N GLY A 106 22.42 -3.03 -9.54
CA GLY A 106 22.63 -4.17 -10.44
C GLY A 106 21.34 -4.92 -10.75
N GLU A 107 20.20 -4.27 -10.52
CA GLU A 107 18.89 -4.77 -10.90
C GLU A 107 18.53 -4.17 -12.25
N LYS A 108 18.06 -5.00 -13.19
CA LYS A 108 17.47 -4.44 -14.41
C LYS A 108 16.16 -3.77 -14.00
N PRO A 109 15.86 -2.55 -14.51
CA PRO A 109 14.51 -2.03 -14.36
C PRO A 109 13.56 -3.13 -14.83
N PRO A 110 12.53 -3.48 -14.03
CA PRO A 110 11.59 -4.48 -14.49
C PRO A 110 11.11 -4.02 -15.86
N SER A 111 11.00 -4.94 -16.82
CA SER A 111 10.39 -4.68 -18.13
C SER A 111 8.90 -4.41 -17.93
N LEU A 112 8.58 -3.31 -17.26
CA LEU A 112 7.27 -2.88 -16.86
C LEU A 112 7.22 -1.42 -17.25
N SER A 113 7.04 -1.21 -18.55
CA SER A 113 6.52 0.04 -19.06
C SER A 113 5.31 0.39 -18.18
N ILE A 114 5.32 1.57 -17.55
CA ILE A 114 4.13 2.11 -16.87
C ILE A 114 2.89 2.01 -17.78
N GLY A 115 3.09 2.08 -19.11
CA GLY A 115 2.08 1.83 -20.13
C GLY A 115 1.47 0.42 -20.20
N LEU A 116 2.10 -0.62 -19.64
CA LEU A 116 1.56 -1.99 -19.58
C LEU A 116 0.72 -2.27 -18.32
N ILE A 117 0.92 -1.50 -17.25
CA ILE A 117 0.09 -1.57 -16.04
C ILE A 117 -1.34 -1.06 -16.36
N ILE A 118 -1.46 -0.13 -17.31
CA ILE A 118 -2.71 0.53 -17.75
C ILE A 118 -3.10 0.09 -19.19
N GLY A 119 -2.38 -0.87 -19.79
CA GLY A 119 -2.67 -1.33 -21.15
C GLY A 119 -3.98 -2.13 -21.23
N PRO A 120 -4.83 -1.93 -22.25
CA PRO A 120 -6.02 -2.76 -22.45
C PRO A 120 -5.57 -4.19 -22.78
N LYS A 121 -6.04 -5.18 -22.00
CA LYS A 121 -5.93 -6.59 -22.41
C LYS A 121 -6.74 -6.80 -23.69
N PRO A 122 -6.25 -7.58 -24.68
CA PRO A 122 -7.04 -7.92 -25.86
C PRO A 122 -8.29 -8.72 -25.44
N PRO A 123 -9.42 -8.56 -26.17
CA PRO A 123 -10.68 -9.17 -25.77
C PRO A 123 -10.67 -10.65 -26.11
N THR A 124 -10.51 -11.52 -25.12
CA THR A 124 -11.01 -12.90 -25.25
C THR A 124 -12.48 -12.89 -24.86
N TYR A 125 -13.32 -12.45 -25.78
CA TYR A 125 -14.76 -12.67 -25.73
C TYR A 125 -15.02 -14.14 -26.06
N THR A 126 -15.39 -14.95 -25.08
CA THR A 126 -16.24 -16.12 -25.33
C THR A 126 -17.55 -15.89 -24.60
N GLN A 127 -18.60 -15.79 -25.40
CA GLN A 127 -19.93 -15.38 -25.02
C GLN A 127 -20.57 -16.38 -24.06
N SER A 128 -21.13 -15.86 -22.97
CA SER A 128 -22.50 -16.18 -22.60
C SER A 128 -23.18 -14.87 -22.23
N ARG A 129 -24.06 -14.40 -23.12
CA ARG A 129 -24.96 -13.27 -22.88
C ARG A 129 -25.82 -13.59 -21.65
N SER A 130 -25.52 -12.98 -20.51
CA SER A 130 -26.55 -12.63 -19.55
C SER A 130 -26.73 -11.12 -19.59
N LEU A 131 -27.98 -10.69 -19.68
CA LEU A 131 -28.39 -9.31 -19.75
C LEU A 131 -27.93 -8.60 -18.46
N PHE A 132 -26.94 -7.72 -18.59
CA PHE A 132 -26.39 -6.96 -17.48
C PHE A 132 -27.45 -5.99 -16.94
N THR A 133 -28.00 -6.29 -15.76
CA THR A 133 -28.34 -5.23 -14.82
C THR A 133 -27.03 -4.57 -14.40
N GLN A 134 -26.72 -3.40 -14.96
CA GLN A 134 -25.68 -2.52 -14.41
C GLN A 134 -26.10 -2.16 -12.99
N SER A 135 -25.56 -2.85 -12.00
CA SER A 135 -25.67 -2.38 -10.63
C SER A 135 -24.83 -1.10 -10.53
N ALA A 136 -25.50 0.00 -10.17
CA ALA A 136 -24.87 1.28 -9.90
C ALA A 136 -23.62 1.11 -9.01
N PRO A 137 -22.60 1.99 -9.09
CA PRO A 137 -21.47 1.95 -8.18
C PRO A 137 -22.02 1.90 -6.75
N LYS A 138 -21.73 0.82 -6.02
CA LYS A 138 -22.19 0.63 -4.64
C LYS A 138 -21.57 1.78 -3.81
N VAL A 139 -22.36 2.83 -3.60
CA VAL A 139 -21.93 4.04 -2.87
C VAL A 139 -21.77 3.66 -1.41
N PHE A 140 -20.54 3.43 -0.98
CA PHE A 140 -20.23 3.37 0.46
C PHE A 140 -20.28 4.79 1.01
N HIS A 141 -21.16 5.01 2.00
CA HIS A 141 -21.34 6.31 2.66
C HIS A 141 -20.02 6.80 3.30
N ASP A 142 -19.89 8.12 3.44
CA ASP A 142 -18.69 8.83 3.89
C ASP A 142 -18.29 8.53 5.36
N ASP A 143 -19.07 7.71 6.07
CA ASP A 143 -18.84 7.33 7.48
C ASP A 143 -18.19 5.95 7.66
N THR A 144 -17.84 5.25 6.58
CA THR A 144 -17.29 3.88 6.66
C THR A 144 -15.76 3.82 6.59
N PHE A 145 -15.09 4.64 7.41
CA PHE A 145 -13.63 4.71 7.47
C PHE A 145 -13.07 4.20 8.81
N PRO A 146 -11.89 3.53 8.80
CA PRO A 146 -11.18 3.28 10.04
C PRO A 146 -10.77 4.61 10.68
N ILE A 147 -10.57 4.59 11.98
CA ILE A 147 -10.15 5.77 12.74
C ILE A 147 -8.77 6.22 12.22
N ALA A 148 -8.68 7.43 11.67
CA ALA A 148 -7.48 7.96 11.02
C ALA A 148 -6.44 8.51 11.99
N GLY A 149 -6.87 9.02 13.16
CA GLY A 149 -6.04 9.76 14.08
C GLY A 149 -6.79 10.21 15.32
N ILE A 150 -6.15 11.06 16.12
CA ILE A 150 -6.71 11.56 17.37
C ILE A 150 -6.84 13.08 17.31
N TYR A 151 -7.93 13.59 17.88
CA TYR A 151 -8.09 15.02 18.14
C TYR A 151 -7.69 15.31 19.57
N ASP A 152 -6.60 16.03 19.75
CA ASP A 152 -6.12 16.43 21.07
C ASP A 152 -6.77 17.74 21.49
N LYS A 153 -7.69 17.65 22.45
CA LYS A 153 -8.42 18.81 23.00
C LYS A 153 -7.51 19.78 23.77
N SER A 154 -6.35 19.33 24.27
CA SER A 154 -5.44 20.20 25.01
C SER A 154 -4.69 21.19 24.11
N THR A 155 -4.42 20.80 22.87
CA THR A 155 -3.72 21.62 21.87
C THR A 155 -4.62 22.07 20.73
N ASP A 156 -5.91 21.72 20.80
CA ASP A 156 -6.91 21.93 19.76
C ASP A 156 -6.45 21.49 18.37
N SER A 157 -5.76 20.34 18.29
CA SER A 157 -5.08 19.90 17.07
C SER A 157 -5.29 18.41 16.77
N LYS A 158 -5.25 18.05 15.48
CA LYS A 158 -5.28 16.66 15.02
C LYS A 158 -3.87 16.09 15.04
N CYS A 159 -3.68 14.93 15.64
CA CYS A 159 -2.39 14.25 15.74
C CYS A 159 -2.47 12.80 15.24
N THR A 160 -1.33 12.31 14.74
CA THR A 160 -1.19 10.92 14.30
C THR A 160 -1.22 9.97 15.49
N ILE A 161 -1.53 8.70 15.24
CA ILE A 161 -1.54 7.67 16.28
C ILE A 161 -0.16 7.59 16.97
N ARG A 162 0.94 7.66 16.20
CA ARG A 162 2.29 7.71 16.76
C ARG A 162 2.49 8.92 17.66
N SER A 163 2.14 10.13 17.21
CA SER A 163 2.27 11.32 18.05
C SER A 163 1.44 11.24 19.34
N ALA A 164 0.24 10.66 19.28
CA ALA A 164 -0.60 10.44 20.45
C ALA A 164 0.01 9.42 21.43
N LEU A 165 0.65 8.35 20.91
CA LEU A 165 1.39 7.37 21.71
C LEU A 165 2.59 8.00 22.41
N THR A 166 3.42 8.75 21.67
CA THR A 166 4.59 9.45 22.23
C THR A 166 4.20 10.42 23.35
N ARG A 167 3.07 11.11 23.18
CA ARG A 167 2.53 12.07 24.15
C ARG A 167 1.71 11.42 25.28
N LYS A 168 1.59 10.08 25.29
CA LYS A 168 0.77 9.30 26.25
C LYS A 168 -0.70 9.74 26.32
N ILE A 169 -1.22 10.28 25.22
CA ILE A 169 -2.66 10.59 25.06
C ILE A 169 -3.44 9.28 24.79
N LEU A 170 -2.77 8.33 24.14
CA LEU A 170 -3.29 7.02 23.81
C LEU A 170 -2.43 5.93 24.46
N ASP A 171 -3.05 4.88 24.98
CA ASP A 171 -2.34 3.70 25.46
C ASP A 171 -1.80 2.87 24.28
N ALA A 172 -0.71 2.14 24.53
CA ALA A 172 0.01 1.39 23.51
C ALA A 172 -0.85 0.30 22.86
N GLU A 173 -1.74 -0.35 23.63
CA GLU A 173 -2.57 -1.44 23.12
C GLU A 173 -3.66 -0.92 22.16
N THR A 174 -4.35 0.16 22.55
CA THR A 174 -5.35 0.81 21.69
C THR A 174 -4.71 1.39 20.44
N GLY A 175 -3.55 2.05 20.56
CA GLY A 175 -2.82 2.56 19.40
C GLY A 175 -2.41 1.49 18.43
N GLN A 176 -1.93 0.35 18.93
CA GLN A 176 -1.60 -0.80 18.09
C GLN A 176 -2.84 -1.32 17.34
N LYS A 177 -3.97 -1.51 18.02
CA LYS A 177 -5.22 -1.96 17.41
C LYS A 177 -5.73 -0.98 16.35
N MET A 178 -5.59 0.32 16.56
CA MET A 178 -5.95 1.34 15.58
C MET A 178 -5.09 1.25 14.32
N LEU A 179 -3.77 1.09 14.47
CA LEU A 179 -2.86 0.93 13.33
C LEU A 179 -3.12 -0.37 12.56
N GLU A 180 -3.38 -1.46 13.27
CA GLU A 180 -3.78 -2.73 12.66
C GLU A 180 -5.09 -2.61 11.87
N ALA A 181 -6.07 -1.90 12.41
CA ALA A 181 -7.33 -1.63 11.71
C ALA A 181 -7.13 -0.82 10.43
N GLN A 182 -6.24 0.18 10.44
CA GLN A 182 -5.87 0.94 9.23
C GLN A 182 -5.18 0.04 8.20
N ALA A 183 -4.17 -0.73 8.63
CA ALA A 183 -3.44 -1.66 7.76
C ALA A 183 -4.37 -2.70 7.13
N ALA A 184 -5.32 -3.25 7.89
CA ALA A 184 -6.29 -4.25 7.43
C ALA A 184 -7.35 -3.73 6.44
N THR A 185 -7.45 -2.41 6.25
CA THR A 185 -8.50 -1.75 5.44
C THR A 185 -7.98 -0.90 4.29
N GLY A 186 -6.67 -0.86 4.06
CA GLY A 186 -6.10 -0.13 2.91
C GLY A 186 -4.71 0.45 3.12
N GLY A 187 -4.19 0.42 4.34
CA GLY A 187 -2.89 1.02 4.69
C GLY A 187 -3.02 2.07 5.79
N ILE A 188 -1.86 2.45 6.33
CA ILE A 188 -1.73 3.45 7.38
C ILE A 188 -2.10 4.83 6.83
N ILE A 189 -2.92 5.56 7.57
CA ILE A 189 -3.49 6.82 7.10
C ILE A 189 -2.60 7.98 7.54
N HIS A 190 -2.27 8.84 6.58
CA HIS A 190 -1.68 10.14 6.86
C HIS A 190 -2.77 11.21 6.95
N ILE A 191 -2.95 11.80 8.12
CA ILE A 191 -4.11 12.66 8.43
C ILE A 191 -4.18 13.91 7.54
N MET A 192 -3.04 14.57 7.28
CA MET A 192 -3.04 15.83 6.52
C MET A 192 -3.25 15.61 5.02
N SER A 193 -2.46 14.74 4.39
CA SER A 193 -2.59 14.41 2.97
C SER A 193 -3.81 13.53 2.65
N LYS A 194 -4.41 12.87 3.66
CA LYS A 194 -5.47 11.86 3.51
C LYS A 194 -5.05 10.64 2.68
N GLU A 195 -3.75 10.50 2.43
CA GLU A 195 -3.18 9.37 1.70
C GLU A 195 -3.04 8.15 2.61
N ARG A 196 -2.96 6.98 1.99
CA ARG A 196 -2.71 5.71 2.66
C ARG A 196 -1.41 5.11 2.18
N TYR A 197 -0.62 4.64 3.13
CA TYR A 197 0.67 4.04 2.87
C TYR A 197 0.68 2.58 3.33
N SER A 198 1.42 1.75 2.62
CA SER A 198 1.79 0.43 3.13
C SER A 198 2.51 0.59 4.48
N VAL A 199 2.49 -0.45 5.31
CA VAL A 199 3.16 -0.47 6.62
C VAL A 199 4.63 -0.08 6.46
N HIS A 200 5.29 -0.58 5.42
CA HIS A 200 6.67 -0.27 5.13
C HIS A 200 6.89 1.22 4.88
N LYS A 201 6.11 1.80 3.96
CA LYS A 201 6.17 3.24 3.62
C LYS A 201 5.80 4.14 4.80
N ALA A 202 4.92 3.67 5.67
CA ALA A 202 4.51 4.40 6.86
C ALA A 202 5.64 4.46 7.90
N ILE A 203 6.47 3.43 8.03
CA ILE A 203 7.67 3.44 8.87
C ILE A 203 8.70 4.44 8.31
N GLU A 204 8.98 4.37 7.00
CA GLU A 204 9.93 5.26 6.32
C GLU A 204 9.57 6.75 6.49
N ARG A 205 8.27 7.05 6.41
CA ARG A 205 7.72 8.41 6.59
C ARG A 205 7.60 8.83 8.05
N GLY A 206 8.00 7.98 8.99
CA GLY A 206 7.88 8.23 10.42
C GLY A 206 6.42 8.42 10.86
N LEU A 207 5.48 7.72 10.24
CA LEU A 207 4.07 7.71 10.67
C LEU A 207 3.81 6.68 11.77
N ILE A 208 4.62 5.62 11.80
CA ILE A 208 4.60 4.54 12.79
C ILE A 208 6.03 4.12 13.13
N ASP A 209 6.22 3.57 14.33
CA ASP A 209 7.51 3.05 14.76
C ASP A 209 7.71 1.60 14.28
N SER A 210 8.97 1.16 14.22
CA SER A 210 9.33 -0.19 13.75
C SER A 210 9.10 -1.31 14.77
N SER A 211 8.70 -0.97 16.00
CA SER A 211 8.57 -1.91 17.14
C SER A 211 7.59 -3.06 16.88
N ASN A 212 6.44 -2.79 16.26
CA ASN A 212 5.38 -3.78 16.03
C ASN A 212 5.14 -4.10 14.54
N THR A 213 6.19 -3.96 13.72
CA THR A 213 6.13 -4.11 12.26
C THR A 213 5.51 -5.45 11.83
N GLN A 214 5.87 -6.56 12.49
CA GLN A 214 5.34 -7.88 12.13
C GLN A 214 3.82 -7.98 12.30
N SER A 215 3.27 -7.42 13.39
CA SER A 215 1.82 -7.43 13.61
C SER A 215 1.09 -6.61 12.56
N LEU A 216 1.63 -5.44 12.22
CA LEU A 216 1.09 -4.57 11.18
C LEU A 216 1.16 -5.22 9.79
N LEU A 217 2.25 -5.93 9.47
CA LEU A 217 2.35 -6.69 8.21
C LEU A 217 1.34 -7.84 8.15
N HIS A 218 1.04 -8.49 9.28
CA HIS A 218 -0.04 -9.48 9.34
C HIS A 218 -1.41 -8.85 9.10
N ALA A 219 -1.69 -7.70 9.71
CA ALA A 219 -2.91 -6.95 9.47
C ALA A 219 -3.00 -6.49 8.00
N GLN A 220 -1.91 -6.03 7.40
CA GLN A 220 -1.87 -5.61 5.99
C GLN A 220 -2.27 -6.73 5.03
N LYS A 221 -1.94 -8.01 5.33
CA LYS A 221 -2.38 -9.16 4.53
C LYS A 221 -3.91 -9.29 4.45
N ALA A 222 -4.65 -8.80 5.44
CA ALA A 222 -6.11 -8.74 5.37
C ALA A 222 -6.59 -7.84 4.23
N PHE A 223 -5.85 -6.75 3.94
CA PHE A 223 -6.14 -5.87 2.81
C PHE A 223 -5.50 -6.33 1.51
N THR A 224 -4.26 -6.82 1.50
CA THR A 224 -3.49 -7.17 0.27
C THR A 224 -3.68 -8.60 -0.19
N GLY A 225 -4.29 -9.45 0.65
CA GLY A 225 -4.61 -10.84 0.37
C GLY A 225 -3.52 -11.79 0.85
N VAL A 226 -3.91 -13.01 1.21
CA VAL A 226 -2.99 -14.07 1.65
C VAL A 226 -2.58 -14.88 0.44
N GLU A 227 -1.28 -14.98 0.17
CA GLU A 227 -0.78 -15.82 -0.92
C GLU A 227 -0.96 -17.30 -0.61
N ASP A 228 -1.61 -18.01 -1.52
CA ASP A 228 -1.70 -19.46 -1.51
C ASP A 228 -0.36 -20.05 -1.98
N PRO A 229 0.35 -20.84 -1.15
CA PRO A 229 1.69 -21.34 -1.49
C PRO A 229 1.68 -22.25 -2.72
N VAL A 230 0.55 -22.90 -3.02
CA VAL A 230 0.41 -23.83 -4.14
C VAL A 230 0.03 -23.07 -5.41
N SER A 231 -1.04 -22.27 -5.36
CA SER A 231 -1.57 -21.62 -6.57
C SER A 231 -0.92 -20.26 -6.87
N LYS A 232 -0.14 -19.71 -5.94
CA LYS A 232 0.44 -18.34 -6.00
C LYS A 232 -0.59 -17.22 -6.15
N LYS A 233 -1.88 -17.54 -5.99
CA LYS A 233 -2.98 -16.58 -6.02
C LYS A 233 -3.14 -15.94 -4.65
N ARG A 234 -3.50 -14.66 -4.63
CA ARG A 234 -3.88 -13.97 -3.39
C ARG A 234 -5.35 -14.23 -3.09
N LEU A 235 -5.60 -14.87 -1.95
CA LEU A 235 -6.93 -15.19 -1.44
C LEU A 235 -7.42 -14.11 -0.49
N SER A 236 -8.74 -13.93 -0.43
CA SER A 236 -9.37 -13.10 0.60
C SER A 236 -9.12 -13.72 1.98
N LEU A 237 -9.28 -12.90 3.02
CA LEU A 237 -9.03 -13.37 4.39
C LEU A 237 -9.98 -14.53 4.77
N GLY A 238 -11.22 -14.47 4.30
CA GLY A 238 -12.20 -15.53 4.47
C GLY A 238 -11.80 -16.84 3.78
N GLU A 239 -11.39 -16.77 2.51
CA GLU A 239 -10.90 -17.92 1.76
C GLU A 239 -9.63 -18.52 2.40
N ALA A 240 -8.73 -17.67 2.90
CA ALA A 240 -7.51 -18.11 3.56
C ALA A 240 -7.80 -18.92 4.83
N VAL A 241 -8.79 -18.51 5.64
CA VAL A 241 -9.25 -19.29 6.80
C VAL A 241 -9.86 -20.62 6.36
N GLN A 242 -10.67 -20.61 5.30
CA GLN A 242 -11.29 -21.83 4.77
C GLN A 242 -10.28 -22.85 4.24
N LYS A 243 -9.16 -22.37 3.69
CA LYS A 243 -8.03 -23.21 3.23
C LYS A 243 -7.00 -23.52 4.34
N ASN A 244 -7.26 -23.14 5.59
CA ASN A 244 -6.32 -23.30 6.72
C ASN A 244 -4.96 -22.60 6.51
N LEU A 245 -4.90 -21.56 5.66
CA LEU A 245 -3.70 -20.74 5.46
C LEU A 245 -3.54 -19.68 6.56
N MET A 246 -4.62 -19.41 7.30
CA MET A 246 -4.60 -18.51 8.46
C MET A 246 -5.55 -19.04 9.56
N PRO A 247 -5.12 -19.03 10.84
CA PRO A 247 -5.99 -19.37 11.95
C PRO A 247 -7.18 -18.42 12.06
N LYS A 248 -8.37 -18.97 12.36
CA LYS A 248 -9.61 -18.20 12.49
C LYS A 248 -9.47 -17.06 13.50
N GLU A 249 -8.81 -17.31 14.62
CA GLU A 249 -8.66 -16.39 15.75
C GLU A 249 -7.85 -15.15 15.35
N LYS A 250 -6.88 -15.30 14.45
CA LYS A 250 -6.06 -14.21 13.93
C LYS A 250 -6.78 -13.42 12.83
N ALA A 251 -7.61 -14.09 12.03
CA ALA A 251 -8.33 -13.46 10.93
C ALA A 251 -9.58 -12.69 11.41
N LEU A 252 -10.24 -13.19 12.47
CA LEU A 252 -11.51 -12.66 12.95
C LEU A 252 -11.46 -11.16 13.25
N PRO A 253 -10.50 -10.61 14.02
CA PRO A 253 -10.41 -9.18 14.29
C PRO A 253 -10.43 -8.32 13.03
N TYR A 254 -9.69 -8.72 11.99
CA TYR A 254 -9.62 -7.99 10.74
C TYR A 254 -10.90 -8.11 9.91
N LEU A 255 -11.58 -9.26 9.94
CA LEU A 255 -12.91 -9.40 9.32
C LEU A 255 -13.93 -8.48 9.99
N ILE A 256 -13.88 -8.32 11.32
CA ILE A 256 -14.74 -7.38 12.07
C ILE A 256 -14.47 -5.96 11.58
N VAL A 257 -13.20 -5.56 11.55
CA VAL A 257 -12.80 -4.21 11.13
C VAL A 257 -13.27 -3.92 9.69
N GLN A 258 -13.06 -4.85 8.76
CA GLN A 258 -13.53 -4.70 7.38
C GLN A 258 -15.06 -4.54 7.33
N HIS A 259 -15.80 -5.38 8.05
CA HIS A 259 -17.25 -5.27 8.13
C HIS A 259 -17.71 -3.90 8.66
N LEU A 260 -17.15 -3.44 9.78
CA LEU A 260 -17.48 -2.15 10.40
C LEU A 260 -17.07 -0.95 9.54
N THR A 261 -16.10 -1.14 8.64
CA THR A 261 -15.65 -0.11 7.67
C THR A 261 -16.27 -0.30 6.29
N GLY A 262 -17.42 -0.97 6.20
CA GLY A 262 -18.29 -0.96 5.03
C GLY A 262 -18.31 -2.26 4.23
N GLY A 263 -17.62 -3.31 4.67
CA GLY A 263 -17.74 -4.63 4.06
C GLY A 263 -16.41 -5.35 3.93
N LEU A 264 -16.51 -6.62 3.59
CA LEU A 264 -15.36 -7.50 3.45
C LEU A 264 -14.57 -7.19 2.19
N ILE A 265 -13.27 -7.46 2.23
CA ILE A 265 -12.38 -7.26 1.09
C ILE A 265 -12.28 -8.56 0.31
N ASP A 266 -12.63 -8.49 -0.97
CA ASP A 266 -12.33 -9.52 -1.96
C ASP A 266 -11.08 -9.14 -2.75
N THR A 267 -10.23 -10.12 -3.03
CA THR A 267 -9.00 -9.92 -3.82
C THR A 267 -9.28 -9.89 -5.32
N LYS A 268 -10.42 -10.42 -5.77
CA LYS A 268 -10.78 -10.61 -7.18
C LYS A 268 -11.51 -9.42 -7.79
N GLN A 269 -12.12 -8.57 -6.97
CA GLN A 269 -12.85 -7.39 -7.42
C GLN A 269 -12.42 -6.12 -6.68
N THR A 270 -12.72 -4.97 -7.27
CA THR A 270 -12.53 -3.67 -6.64
C THR A 270 -13.62 -3.38 -5.62
N GLY A 271 -13.27 -2.59 -4.60
CA GLY A 271 -14.21 -2.19 -3.56
C GLY A 271 -14.46 -3.26 -2.49
N ARG A 272 -15.49 -3.03 -1.68
CA ARG A 272 -15.90 -3.89 -0.56
C ARG A 272 -17.16 -4.65 -0.91
N ILE A 273 -17.33 -5.82 -0.30
CA ILE A 273 -18.50 -6.68 -0.46
C ILE A 273 -19.27 -6.74 0.86
N PRO A 274 -20.58 -6.46 0.87
CA PRO A 274 -21.43 -6.71 2.02
C PRO A 274 -21.31 -8.16 2.52
N VAL A 275 -21.46 -8.35 3.83
CA VAL A 275 -21.28 -9.67 4.44
C VAL A 275 -22.25 -10.72 3.89
N PHE A 276 -23.50 -10.35 3.61
CA PHE A 276 -24.49 -11.30 3.07
C PHE A 276 -24.05 -11.83 1.70
N GLU A 277 -23.59 -10.95 0.81
CA GLU A 277 -23.13 -11.28 -0.54
C GLU A 277 -21.82 -12.10 -0.47
N ALA A 278 -20.93 -11.77 0.47
CA ALA A 278 -19.71 -12.56 0.70
C ALA A 278 -20.00 -13.99 1.19
N VAL A 279 -21.11 -14.21 1.90
CA VAL A 279 -21.57 -15.55 2.30
C VAL A 279 -22.16 -16.30 1.10
N GLU A 280 -22.97 -15.64 0.28
CA GLU A 280 -23.55 -16.24 -0.94
C GLU A 280 -22.47 -16.65 -1.94
N GLN A 281 -21.42 -15.84 -2.07
CA GLN A 281 -20.26 -16.14 -2.92
C GLN A 281 -19.28 -17.15 -2.30
N GLY A 282 -19.54 -17.61 -1.07
CA GLY A 282 -18.68 -18.57 -0.38
C GLY A 282 -17.33 -18.01 0.07
N LEU A 283 -17.13 -16.69 0.06
CA LEU A 283 -15.90 -16.03 0.51
C LEU A 283 -15.69 -16.20 2.02
N VAL A 284 -16.78 -16.20 2.79
CA VAL A 284 -16.75 -16.42 4.24
C VAL A 284 -17.86 -17.38 4.65
N ARG A 285 -17.54 -18.37 5.50
CA ARG A 285 -18.57 -19.23 6.12
C ARG A 285 -19.40 -18.46 7.14
N ARG A 286 -20.71 -18.72 7.17
CA ARG A 286 -21.68 -18.12 8.12
C ARG A 286 -21.24 -18.19 9.60
N ILE A 287 -20.51 -19.25 10.00
CA ILE A 287 -20.01 -19.45 11.38
C ILE A 287 -18.75 -18.62 11.72
N LEU A 288 -18.08 -18.07 10.71
CA LEU A 288 -16.98 -17.11 10.90
C LEU A 288 -17.52 -15.70 11.15
N LEU A 289 -18.85 -15.50 11.00
CA LEU A 289 -19.52 -14.21 11.03
C LEU A 289 -20.46 -14.04 12.22
N THR A 290 -20.11 -14.55 13.39
CA THR A 290 -20.71 -14.12 14.68
C THR A 290 -20.33 -12.66 15.00
N LEU A 291 -20.42 -11.76 14.02
CA LEU A 291 -20.12 -10.33 14.08
C LEU A 291 -21.33 -9.50 14.50
N SER A 292 -22.33 -10.11 15.16
CA SER A 292 -23.31 -9.31 15.89
C SER A 292 -22.65 -8.79 17.17
N PRO A 293 -22.48 -7.47 17.36
CA PRO A 293 -22.50 -7.00 18.72
C PRO A 293 -23.88 -7.40 19.26
N ARG A 294 -23.92 -8.13 20.38
CA ARG A 294 -25.15 -8.19 21.17
C ARG A 294 -25.56 -6.74 21.40
N ARG A 295 -26.58 -6.26 20.69
CA ARG A 295 -27.28 -5.04 21.09
C ARG A 295 -27.81 -5.35 22.49
N LYS A 296 -27.18 -4.76 23.51
CA LYS A 296 -27.78 -4.66 24.83
C LYS A 296 -28.92 -3.67 24.76
#